data_AF-A6X432-F1
#
_entry.id   AF-A6X432-F1
#
_cell.length_a   1.000
_cell.length_b   1.000
_cell.length_c   1.000
_cell.angle_alpha   90.00
_cell.angle_beta   90.00
_cell.angle_gamma   90.00
#
_symmetry.space_group_name_H-M   'P 1'
#
loop_
_entity.id
_entity.type
_entity.pdbx_description
1 polymer ?
#
loop_
_entity_poly.entity_id
_entity_poly.type
_entity_poly.pdbx_seq_one_letter_code
_entity_poly.pdbx_strand_id
1 'polypeptide(L)'
;MTIEIVLPDSAALPNQYRDALTTVEDRSILNTDDFSGYVRELMPEWVKDVIREAHPPSDENLDDLQSDLQKLLDEFRLPTPTYSKSLKSTERTDQSDEGLDEAEKADLDPLANEEDRFLRGEGHSGNRATSKKIRKAPEGAKLSKEAQALERAPTIEILRELSEIEAKGIKGRAGKYYRDAQTLFVNGLYSAVDRMTSELELHFAGQAEPEALRGIILSAAQRSTAYRVGKATCYAISKRLADDWPLEDLERATSPESLSLAADDYHQSLNAARKWIRSELKVKGFLEDETEML
;
A
#
# COMPACT_ATOMS: atom_id res chain seq x y z
N MET A 1 -0.04 -18.02 25.54
CA MET A 1 0.92 -17.42 26.49
C MET A 1 0.29 -16.15 27.02
N THR A 2 0.11 -16.02 28.32
CA THR A 2 -0.48 -14.84 28.96
C THR A 2 0.64 -14.05 29.63
N ILE A 3 0.64 -12.73 29.45
CA ILE A 3 1.61 -11.83 30.08
C ILE A 3 0.88 -11.12 31.22
N GLU A 4 1.37 -11.27 32.43
CA GLU A 4 0.86 -10.58 33.61
C GLU A 4 1.77 -9.40 33.93
N ILE A 5 1.21 -8.18 33.90
CA ILE A 5 1.93 -6.95 34.21
C ILE A 5 1.52 -6.56 35.64
N VAL A 6 2.46 -6.69 36.58
CA VAL A 6 2.24 -6.31 37.97
C VAL A 6 2.74 -4.89 38.19
N LEU A 7 1.83 -3.98 38.50
CA LEU A 7 2.14 -2.59 38.81
C LEU A 7 2.16 -2.39 40.33
N PRO A 8 3.08 -1.59 40.87
CA PRO A 8 3.04 -1.22 42.28
C PRO A 8 1.82 -0.32 42.54
N ASP A 9 1.24 -0.42 43.74
CA ASP A 9 0.00 0.29 44.14
C ASP A 9 0.08 1.82 43.99
N SER A 10 1.29 2.38 43.94
CA SER A 10 1.55 3.81 43.77
C SER A 10 1.67 4.27 42.32
N ALA A 11 1.66 3.37 41.33
CA ALA A 11 1.90 3.69 39.92
C ALA A 11 0.63 3.84 39.09
N ALA A 12 -0.52 3.39 39.59
CA ALA A 12 -1.78 3.42 38.86
C ALA A 12 -2.94 3.76 39.79
N LEU A 13 -3.86 4.60 39.29
CA LEU A 13 -5.10 4.93 39.98
C LEU A 13 -6.27 4.26 39.25
N PRO A 14 -7.32 3.81 39.97
CA PRO A 14 -8.53 3.36 39.30
C PRO A 14 -9.26 4.56 38.67
N ASN A 15 -9.79 4.36 37.47
CA ASN A 15 -10.69 5.30 36.83
C ASN A 15 -11.99 5.51 37.66
N GLN A 16 -12.75 6.57 37.37
CA GLN A 16 -13.99 6.94 38.06
C GLN A 16 -15.01 5.79 38.14
N TYR A 17 -15.08 4.94 37.10
CA TYR A 17 -15.96 3.78 37.03
C TYR A 17 -15.29 2.46 37.42
N ARG A 18 -14.01 2.50 37.85
CA ARG A 18 -13.17 1.34 38.23
C ARG A 18 -13.06 0.26 37.16
N ASP A 19 -13.21 0.65 35.90
CA ASP A 19 -13.14 -0.20 34.72
C ASP A 19 -11.76 -0.24 34.07
N ALA A 20 -10.94 0.77 34.32
CA ALA A 20 -9.58 0.89 33.80
C ALA A 20 -8.63 1.50 34.84
N LEU A 21 -7.33 1.34 34.62
CA LEU A 21 -6.27 2.00 35.37
C LEU A 21 -5.83 3.28 34.64
N THR A 22 -5.49 4.30 35.39
CA THR A 22 -4.96 5.57 34.88
C THR A 22 -3.62 5.90 35.50
N THR A 23 -2.78 6.63 34.76
CA THR A 23 -1.49 7.12 35.25
C THR A 23 -1.70 8.16 36.36
N VAL A 24 -0.77 8.19 37.32
CA VAL A 24 -0.84 9.12 38.46
C VAL A 24 -0.60 10.57 38.03
N GLU A 25 0.25 10.76 37.02
CA GLU A 25 0.71 12.08 36.58
C GLU A 25 -0.32 12.78 35.68
N ASP A 26 -0.76 12.10 34.62
CA ASP A 26 -1.62 12.71 33.59
C ASP A 26 -3.06 12.20 33.59
N ARG A 27 -3.39 11.21 34.43
CA ARG A 27 -4.69 10.51 34.44
C ARG A 27 -5.07 9.93 33.08
N SER A 28 -4.08 9.69 32.22
CA SER A 28 -4.26 8.98 30.95
C SER A 28 -4.59 7.51 31.22
N ILE A 29 -5.37 6.90 30.34
CA ILE A 29 -5.71 5.47 30.44
C ILE A 29 -4.43 4.67 30.20
N LEU A 30 -4.07 3.81 31.15
CA LEU A 30 -2.97 2.86 31.00
C LEU A 30 -3.40 1.76 30.03
N ASN A 31 -2.69 1.64 28.91
CA ASN A 31 -2.90 0.57 27.96
C ASN A 31 -1.77 -0.47 28.07
N THR A 32 -2.04 -1.71 27.68
CA THR A 32 -1.04 -2.80 27.67
C THR A 32 0.13 -2.46 26.73
N ASP A 33 -0.14 -1.69 25.68
CA ASP A 33 0.86 -1.25 24.69
C ASP A 33 1.95 -0.34 25.28
N ASP A 34 1.63 0.42 26.34
CA ASP A 34 2.58 1.33 27.00
C ASP A 34 3.73 0.57 27.68
N PHE A 35 3.50 -0.71 28.01
CA PHE A 35 4.48 -1.59 28.64
C PHE A 35 5.23 -2.49 27.64
N SER A 36 4.94 -2.36 26.35
CA SER A 36 5.55 -3.18 25.29
C SER A 36 7.08 -3.07 25.27
N GLY A 37 7.63 -1.89 25.57
CA GLY A 37 9.07 -1.65 25.70
C GLY A 37 9.69 -2.47 26.85
N TYR A 38 9.09 -2.38 28.05
CA TYR A 38 9.54 -3.13 29.22
C TYR A 38 9.45 -4.64 29.04
N VAL A 39 8.39 -5.12 28.40
CA VAL A 39 8.21 -6.53 28.09
C VAL A 39 9.32 -7.03 27.15
N ARG A 40 9.74 -6.22 26.17
CA ARG A 40 10.85 -6.57 25.26
C ARG A 40 12.21 -6.58 25.97
N GLU A 41 12.45 -5.64 26.87
CA GLU A 41 13.70 -5.57 27.64
C GLU A 41 13.84 -6.73 28.63
N LEU A 42 12.76 -7.08 29.33
CA LEU A 42 12.73 -8.15 30.33
C LEU A 42 12.46 -9.53 29.73
N MET A 43 12.33 -9.63 28.41
CA MET A 43 12.05 -10.88 27.72
C MET A 43 13.22 -11.85 27.85
N PRO A 44 13.02 -13.04 28.46
CA PRO A 44 14.06 -14.06 28.50
C PRO A 44 14.43 -14.54 27.09
N GLU A 45 15.70 -14.91 26.88
CA GLU A 45 16.19 -15.36 25.57
C GLU A 45 15.40 -16.56 25.01
N TRP A 46 14.98 -17.51 25.87
CA TRP A 46 14.16 -18.64 25.43
C TRP A 46 12.78 -18.21 24.87
N VAL A 47 12.20 -17.10 25.35
CA VAL A 47 10.94 -16.57 24.81
C VAL A 47 11.21 -15.92 23.46
N LYS A 48 12.33 -15.22 23.31
CA LYS A 48 12.76 -14.67 22.01
C LYS A 48 12.98 -15.79 21.01
N ASP A 49 13.54 -16.92 21.44
CA ASP A 49 13.75 -18.09 20.60
C ASP A 49 12.41 -18.76 20.22
N VAL A 50 11.46 -18.90 21.15
CA VAL A 50 10.09 -19.39 20.84
C VAL A 50 9.36 -18.45 19.88
N ILE A 51 9.50 -17.13 20.05
CA ILE A 51 8.95 -16.14 19.12
C ILE A 51 9.65 -16.24 17.76
N ARG A 52 10.96 -16.47 17.72
CA ARG A 52 11.73 -16.66 16.50
C ARG A 52 11.42 -18.00 15.82
N GLU A 53 11.00 -19.03 16.55
CA GLU A 53 10.52 -20.29 15.98
C GLU A 53 9.08 -20.21 15.50
N ALA A 54 8.21 -19.49 16.23
CA ALA A 54 6.82 -19.27 15.86
C ALA A 54 6.66 -18.25 14.71
N HIS A 55 7.55 -17.27 14.68
CA HIS A 55 7.77 -16.34 13.58
C HIS A 55 9.22 -16.54 13.13
N PRO A 56 9.50 -17.60 12.34
CA PRO A 56 10.78 -17.67 11.65
C PRO A 56 11.01 -16.31 11.00
N PRO A 57 12.22 -15.73 11.11
CA PRO A 57 12.52 -14.52 10.36
C PRO A 57 12.20 -14.89 8.92
N SER A 58 11.09 -14.37 8.41
CA SER A 58 10.76 -14.48 7.02
C SER A 58 11.86 -13.67 6.35
N ASP A 59 12.93 -14.35 5.96
CA ASP A 59 14.20 -13.80 5.46
C ASP A 59 14.02 -13.05 4.14
N GLU A 60 12.77 -12.80 3.76
CA GLU A 60 12.38 -11.88 2.72
C GLU A 60 11.79 -10.67 3.42
N ASN A 61 12.59 -9.62 3.62
CA ASN A 61 12.07 -8.27 3.83
C ASN A 61 11.23 -7.89 2.60
N LEU A 62 9.97 -8.32 2.59
CA LEU A 62 8.94 -7.93 1.64
C LEU A 62 8.36 -6.55 2.01
N ASP A 63 8.77 -5.98 3.15
CA ASP A 63 8.42 -4.62 3.57
C ASP A 63 8.76 -3.58 2.52
N ASP A 64 9.91 -3.73 1.86
CA ASP A 64 10.30 -2.90 0.72
C ASP A 64 9.27 -2.98 -0.42
N LEU A 65 8.86 -4.21 -0.78
CA LEU A 65 7.84 -4.43 -1.81
C LEU A 65 6.49 -3.86 -1.37
N GLN A 66 6.11 -4.04 -0.10
CA GLN A 66 4.88 -3.47 0.43
C GLN A 66 4.93 -1.94 0.39
N SER A 67 6.08 -1.33 0.69
CA SER A 67 6.29 0.12 0.60
C SER A 67 6.18 0.61 -0.85
N ASP A 68 6.72 -0.13 -1.82
CA ASP A 68 6.64 0.22 -3.24
C ASP A 68 5.22 0.06 -3.79
N LEU A 69 4.50 -0.98 -3.36
CA LEU A 69 3.09 -1.17 -3.68
C LEU A 69 2.21 -0.10 -3.02
N GLN A 70 2.54 0.32 -1.80
CA GLN A 70 1.86 1.43 -1.12
C GLN A 70 2.09 2.74 -1.86
N LYS A 71 3.33 3.06 -2.27
CA LYS A 71 3.63 4.22 -3.12
C LYS A 71 2.82 4.19 -4.42
N LEU A 72 2.72 3.02 -5.06
CA LEU A 72 1.88 2.86 -6.25
C LEU A 72 0.42 3.16 -5.94
N LEU A 73 -0.15 2.57 -4.89
CA LEU A 73 -1.54 2.86 -4.49
C LEU A 73 -1.74 4.34 -4.19
N ASP A 74 -0.80 4.98 -3.51
CA ASP A 74 -0.85 6.40 -3.19
C ASP A 74 -0.75 7.27 -4.46
N GLU A 75 0.07 6.90 -5.45
CA GLU A 75 0.12 7.56 -6.76
C GLU A 75 -1.25 7.54 -7.47
N PHE A 76 -1.96 6.41 -7.43
CA PHE A 76 -3.32 6.33 -8.00
C PHE A 76 -4.39 7.02 -7.16
N ARG A 77 -4.12 7.28 -5.87
CA ARG A 77 -5.02 8.01 -4.97
C ARG A 77 -4.85 9.50 -5.01
N LEU A 78 -3.64 9.99 -5.28
CA LEU A 78 -3.44 11.39 -5.61
C LEU A 78 -4.39 11.66 -6.77
N PRO A 79 -5.44 12.48 -6.58
CA PRO A 79 -6.32 12.81 -7.66
C PRO A 79 -5.43 13.48 -8.70
N THR A 80 -5.04 12.73 -9.73
CA THR A 80 -4.59 13.34 -10.95
C THR A 80 -5.72 14.30 -11.26
N PRO A 81 -5.47 15.62 -11.40
CA PRO A 81 -6.51 16.56 -11.76
C PRO A 81 -6.93 16.23 -13.19
N THR A 82 -7.70 15.15 -13.34
CA THR A 82 -8.41 14.81 -14.54
C THR A 82 -9.47 15.89 -14.59
N TYR A 83 -9.12 16.91 -15.37
CA TYR A 83 -9.99 17.94 -15.85
C TYR A 83 -11.05 17.24 -16.71
N SER A 84 -12.02 16.57 -16.08
CA SER A 84 -13.21 16.08 -16.75
C SER A 84 -14.08 17.31 -17.04
N LYS A 85 -13.69 18.04 -18.08
CA LYS A 85 -14.52 19.08 -18.68
C LYS A 85 -15.76 18.35 -19.18
N SER A 86 -16.86 18.44 -18.42
CA SER A 86 -18.13 17.86 -18.84
C SER A 86 -18.49 18.44 -20.20
N LEU A 87 -18.49 17.61 -21.24
CA LEU A 87 -18.82 17.97 -22.62
C LEU A 87 -20.32 18.15 -22.85
N LYS A 88 -21.12 18.30 -21.78
CA LYS A 88 -22.52 18.69 -21.87
C LYS A 88 -22.66 20.14 -21.40
N SER A 89 -22.77 21.04 -22.36
CA SER A 89 -23.47 22.30 -22.13
C SER A 89 -24.88 21.93 -21.66
N THR A 90 -25.25 22.38 -20.46
CA THR A 90 -26.64 22.35 -20.01
C THR A 90 -27.48 23.11 -21.05
N GLU A 91 -28.27 22.38 -21.83
CA GLU A 91 -29.37 22.97 -22.58
C GLU A 91 -30.28 23.68 -21.58
N ARG A 92 -30.42 24.98 -21.81
CA ARG A 92 -31.31 25.86 -21.06
C ARG A 92 -32.73 25.50 -21.47
N THR A 93 -33.44 24.74 -20.64
CA THR A 93 -34.89 24.62 -20.75
C THR A 93 -35.50 25.88 -20.15
N ASP A 94 -35.67 26.91 -20.97
CA ASP A 94 -36.61 28.00 -20.67
C ASP A 94 -38.02 27.40 -20.78
N GLN A 95 -38.66 27.15 -19.63
CA GLN A 95 -40.12 27.20 -19.40
C GLN A 95 -40.46 26.61 -18.02
N SER A 96 -40.39 27.46 -17.00
CA SER A 96 -41.31 27.39 -15.86
C SER A 96 -41.46 28.80 -15.32
N ASP A 97 -42.68 29.32 -15.49
CA ASP A 97 -43.16 30.59 -14.96
C ASP A 97 -43.78 30.31 -13.60
N GLU A 98 -42.95 30.21 -12.55
CA GLU A 98 -43.41 30.18 -11.16
C GLU A 98 -42.23 30.33 -10.19
N GLY A 99 -42.14 31.49 -9.53
CA GLY A 99 -41.40 31.69 -8.29
C GLY A 99 -39.91 32.04 -8.42
N LEU A 100 -39.59 33.31 -8.76
CA LEU A 100 -38.25 33.87 -8.56
C LEU A 100 -38.10 34.35 -7.11
N ASP A 101 -37.42 33.56 -6.28
CA ASP A 101 -36.68 34.10 -5.13
C ASP A 101 -35.46 34.85 -5.72
N GLU A 102 -35.63 36.14 -5.99
CA GLU A 102 -34.53 37.01 -6.39
C GLU A 102 -33.55 37.13 -5.22
N ALA A 103 -32.36 36.55 -5.37
CA ALA A 103 -31.24 36.87 -4.50
C ALA A 103 -30.88 38.35 -4.71
N GLU A 104 -31.11 39.17 -3.68
CA GLU A 104 -30.68 40.57 -3.61
C GLU A 104 -29.18 40.67 -3.96
N LYS A 105 -28.86 41.49 -4.96
CA LYS A 105 -27.48 41.89 -5.25
C LYS A 105 -27.03 42.81 -4.12
N ALA A 106 -26.07 42.35 -3.31
CA ALA A 106 -25.35 43.24 -2.41
C ALA A 106 -24.52 44.23 -3.23
N ASP A 107 -24.70 45.53 -2.95
CA ASP A 107 -23.88 46.60 -3.50
C ASP A 107 -22.41 46.37 -3.10
N LEU A 108 -21.55 46.20 -4.11
CA LEU A 108 -20.12 46.22 -3.93
C LEU A 108 -19.66 47.68 -3.97
N ASP A 109 -19.02 48.11 -2.88
CA ASP A 109 -18.33 49.39 -2.79
C ASP A 109 -17.41 49.61 -4.01
N PRO A 110 -17.46 50.77 -4.68
CA PRO A 110 -16.56 51.06 -5.78
C PRO A 110 -15.16 51.30 -5.20
N LEU A 111 -14.26 50.33 -5.40
CA LEU A 111 -12.84 50.52 -5.15
C LEU A 111 -12.32 51.62 -6.08
N ALA A 112 -12.06 52.78 -5.49
CA ALA A 112 -11.35 53.90 -6.09
C ALA A 112 -9.90 53.49 -6.41
N ASN A 113 -9.58 53.33 -7.70
CA ASN A 113 -8.39 53.88 -8.36
C ASN A 113 -8.30 53.35 -9.80
N GLU A 114 -8.48 54.27 -10.76
CA GLU A 114 -8.43 54.01 -12.20
C GLU A 114 -7.04 54.27 -12.84
N GLU A 115 -5.94 54.17 -12.10
CA GLU A 115 -4.61 54.55 -12.63
C GLU A 115 -3.58 53.41 -12.79
N ASP A 116 -3.98 52.14 -12.82
CA ASP A 116 -3.04 51.03 -13.08
C ASP A 116 -3.49 50.04 -14.17
N ARG A 117 -4.48 50.43 -14.99
CA ARG A 117 -5.10 49.54 -16.00
C ARG A 117 -4.36 49.43 -17.34
N PHE A 118 -3.19 50.07 -17.51
CA PHE A 118 -2.53 50.16 -18.82
C PHE A 118 -1.17 49.45 -18.96
N LEU A 119 -0.78 48.56 -18.04
CA LEU A 119 0.50 47.83 -18.13
C LEU A 119 0.44 46.31 -17.99
N ARG A 120 -0.74 45.68 -18.01
CA ARG A 120 -0.83 44.21 -18.11
C ARG A 120 -1.71 43.79 -19.28
N GLY A 121 -1.03 43.29 -20.31
CA GLY A 121 -1.62 42.71 -21.49
C GLY A 121 -2.64 41.62 -21.19
N GLU A 122 -3.54 41.48 -22.16
CA GLU A 122 -4.57 40.46 -22.27
C GLU A 122 -4.10 39.06 -21.86
N GLY A 123 -4.95 38.35 -21.14
CA GLY A 123 -4.80 36.91 -20.97
C GLY A 123 -5.64 36.32 -19.85
N HIS A 124 -6.80 35.77 -20.22
CA HIS A 124 -7.48 34.67 -19.55
C HIS A 124 -8.11 34.92 -18.17
N SER A 125 -9.44 35.00 -18.20
CA SER A 125 -10.36 34.88 -17.06
C SER A 125 -10.26 33.49 -16.40
N GLY A 126 -9.22 33.30 -15.59
CA GLY A 126 -9.15 32.22 -14.62
C GLY A 126 -9.88 32.62 -13.35
N ASN A 127 -11.17 32.25 -13.21
CA ASN A 127 -11.82 32.24 -11.91
C ASN A 127 -11.08 31.23 -11.03
N ARG A 128 -10.19 31.74 -10.18
CA ARG A 128 -9.48 30.97 -9.15
C ARG A 128 -10.55 30.31 -8.27
N ALA A 129 -10.54 28.98 -8.21
CA ALA A 129 -11.48 28.23 -7.40
C ALA A 129 -11.36 28.67 -5.94
N THR A 130 -12.37 29.37 -5.43
CA THR A 130 -12.44 29.70 -4.01
C THR A 130 -12.80 28.42 -3.24
N SER A 131 -12.25 28.30 -2.03
CA SER A 131 -12.38 27.17 -1.09
C SER A 131 -13.82 26.79 -0.69
N LYS A 132 -14.83 27.43 -1.28
CA LYS A 132 -16.26 27.21 -1.05
C LYS A 132 -16.86 26.04 -1.83
N LYS A 133 -16.12 25.38 -2.74
CA LYS A 133 -16.58 24.18 -3.47
C LYS A 133 -15.80 22.90 -3.11
N ILE A 134 -15.17 22.87 -1.94
CA ILE A 134 -14.75 21.60 -1.35
C ILE A 134 -15.93 21.14 -0.50
N ARG A 135 -16.58 20.04 -0.88
CA ARG A 135 -17.49 19.33 0.02
C ARG A 135 -16.65 18.90 1.22
N LYS A 136 -16.63 19.71 2.28
CA LYS A 136 -16.09 19.29 3.58
C LYS A 136 -16.93 18.10 4.00
N ALA A 137 -16.34 16.91 3.98
CA ALA A 137 -16.91 15.77 4.69
C ALA A 137 -17.14 16.22 6.15
N PRO A 138 -18.25 15.80 6.79
CA PRO A 138 -18.51 16.17 8.18
C PRO A 138 -17.32 15.73 9.05
N GLU A 139 -16.75 16.70 9.77
CA GLU A 139 -15.65 16.46 10.73
C GLU A 139 -16.10 15.40 11.74
N GLY A 140 -15.47 14.23 11.70
CA GLY A 140 -15.76 13.12 12.60
C GLY A 140 -16.35 11.86 11.96
N ALA A 141 -16.64 11.85 10.65
CA ALA A 141 -17.02 10.61 9.97
C ALA A 141 -15.82 9.67 9.88
N LYS A 142 -15.76 8.67 10.78
CA LYS A 142 -14.82 7.56 10.65
C LYS A 142 -15.17 6.81 9.37
N LEU A 143 -14.23 6.80 8.41
CA LEU A 143 -14.32 5.96 7.22
C LEU A 143 -14.62 4.51 7.64
N SER A 144 -15.50 3.82 6.90
CA SER A 144 -15.82 2.43 7.21
C SER A 144 -14.54 1.59 7.20
N LYS A 145 -14.50 0.50 7.99
CA LYS A 145 -13.33 -0.40 8.03
C LYS A 145 -12.92 -0.91 6.65
N GLU A 146 -13.88 -1.03 5.74
CA GLU A 146 -13.64 -1.40 4.34
C GLU A 146 -13.00 -0.26 3.53
N ALA A 147 -13.39 0.99 3.77
CA ALA A 147 -12.72 2.14 3.16
C ALA A 147 -11.29 2.32 3.70
N GLN A 148 -11.08 2.12 5.00
CA GLN A 148 -9.75 2.12 5.61
C GLN A 148 -8.89 0.93 5.16
N ALA A 149 -9.50 -0.24 4.97
CA ALA A 149 -8.83 -1.39 4.37
C ALA A 149 -8.35 -1.04 2.95
N LEU A 150 -9.18 -0.39 2.14
CA LEU A 150 -8.78 0.09 0.81
C LEU A 150 -7.68 1.17 0.84
N GLU A 151 -7.33 1.72 2.01
CA GLU A 151 -6.19 2.63 2.23
C GLU A 151 -4.83 1.93 2.37
N ARG A 152 -4.78 0.61 2.58
CA ARG A 152 -3.51 -0.11 2.76
C ARG A 152 -3.21 -1.09 1.63
N ALA A 153 -1.94 -1.16 1.22
CA ALA A 153 -1.43 -2.21 0.33
C ALA A 153 -1.60 -3.59 0.98
N PRO A 154 -1.99 -4.61 0.20
CA PRO A 154 -2.19 -5.95 0.72
C PRO A 154 -0.88 -6.52 1.27
N THR A 155 -0.98 -7.28 2.36
CA THR A 155 0.15 -8.04 2.89
C THR A 155 0.44 -9.21 1.96
N ILE A 156 1.70 -9.41 1.59
CA ILE A 156 2.12 -10.46 0.65
C ILE A 156 2.75 -11.61 1.42
N GLU A 157 2.27 -12.82 1.17
CA GLU A 157 2.84 -14.06 1.70
C GLU A 157 3.20 -15.00 0.55
N ILE A 158 4.49 -15.35 0.42
CA ILE A 158 4.99 -16.26 -0.60
C ILE A 158 4.99 -17.68 -0.02
N LEU A 159 4.20 -18.56 -0.61
CA LEU A 159 4.12 -19.97 -0.23
C LEU A 159 5.19 -20.77 -0.98
N ARG A 160 6.03 -21.49 -0.23
CA ARG A 160 7.12 -22.30 -0.77
C ARG A 160 6.84 -23.80 -0.69
N GLU A 161 5.92 -24.21 0.18
CA GLU A 161 5.56 -25.61 0.39
C GLU A 161 4.31 -26.01 -0.41
N LEU A 162 4.33 -27.20 -1.02
CA LEU A 162 3.19 -27.70 -1.79
C LEU A 162 1.94 -27.89 -0.94
N SER A 163 2.09 -28.29 0.33
CA SER A 163 0.97 -28.48 1.26
C SER A 163 0.20 -27.18 1.53
N GLU A 164 0.92 -26.06 1.68
CA GLU A 164 0.33 -24.73 1.89
C GLU A 164 -0.38 -24.22 0.62
N ILE A 165 0.25 -24.43 -0.54
CA ILE A 165 -0.31 -24.09 -1.86
C ILE A 165 -1.65 -24.81 -2.08
N GLU A 166 -1.73 -26.09 -1.73
CA GLU A 166 -2.96 -26.88 -1.81
C GLU A 166 -4.01 -26.41 -0.80
N ALA A 167 -3.61 -26.17 0.46
CA ALA A 167 -4.51 -25.69 1.51
C ALA A 167 -5.15 -24.34 1.16
N LYS A 168 -4.41 -23.45 0.48
CA LYS A 168 -4.92 -22.15 0.02
C LYS A 168 -5.63 -22.22 -1.33
N GLY A 169 -5.65 -23.38 -1.98
CA GLY A 169 -6.34 -23.61 -3.25
C GLY A 169 -5.71 -22.87 -4.43
N ILE A 170 -4.39 -22.63 -4.39
CA ILE A 170 -3.65 -21.93 -5.45
C ILE A 170 -2.77 -22.87 -6.29
N LYS A 171 -3.06 -24.17 -6.26
CA LYS A 171 -2.36 -25.17 -7.09
C LYS A 171 -2.53 -24.84 -8.57
N GLY A 172 -1.40 -24.71 -9.27
CA GLY A 172 -1.37 -24.35 -10.69
C GLY A 172 -1.76 -22.90 -11.01
N ARG A 173 -1.90 -22.04 -9.98
CA ARG A 173 -2.20 -20.62 -10.13
C ARG A 173 -1.11 -19.80 -9.45
N ALA A 174 -0.91 -18.56 -9.89
CA ALA A 174 0.16 -17.73 -9.37
C ALA A 174 -0.16 -17.09 -8.01
N GLY A 175 -1.43 -16.84 -7.71
CA GLY A 175 -1.81 -16.30 -6.42
C GLY A 175 -3.32 -16.12 -6.24
N LYS A 176 -3.71 -15.76 -5.02
CA LYS A 176 -5.09 -15.48 -4.65
C LYS A 176 -5.15 -14.39 -3.58
N TYR A 177 -5.99 -13.41 -3.83
CA TYR A 177 -6.24 -12.30 -2.91
C TYR A 177 -7.45 -12.59 -2.02
N TYR A 178 -7.25 -12.50 -0.70
CA TYR A 178 -8.33 -12.59 0.29
C TYR A 178 -8.69 -11.18 0.75
N ARG A 179 -9.89 -10.73 0.40
CA ARG A 179 -10.37 -9.37 0.69
C ARG A 179 -10.51 -9.10 2.18
N ASP A 180 -11.04 -10.08 2.91
CA ASP A 180 -11.35 -9.94 4.34
C ASP A 180 -10.08 -9.78 5.19
N ALA A 181 -9.02 -10.52 4.83
CA ALA A 181 -7.73 -10.47 5.51
C ALA A 181 -6.75 -9.46 4.89
N GLN A 182 -7.08 -8.92 3.72
CA GLN A 182 -6.18 -8.11 2.88
C GLN A 182 -4.84 -8.79 2.58
N THR A 183 -4.85 -10.12 2.50
CA THR A 183 -3.64 -10.91 2.30
C THR A 183 -3.64 -11.48 0.89
N LEU A 184 -2.52 -11.29 0.19
CA LEU A 184 -2.23 -11.88 -1.09
C LEU A 184 -1.28 -13.06 -0.89
N PHE A 185 -1.78 -14.27 -1.16
CA PHE A 185 -0.95 -15.47 -1.19
C PHE A 185 -0.39 -15.66 -2.59
N VAL A 186 0.92 -15.79 -2.71
CA VAL A 186 1.64 -16.00 -3.97
C VAL A 186 2.27 -17.38 -3.97
N ASN A 187 2.13 -18.10 -5.08
CA ASN A 187 2.73 -19.41 -5.27
C ASN A 187 4.20 -19.25 -5.71
N GLY A 188 5.13 -19.51 -4.80
CA GLY A 188 6.58 -19.45 -5.06
C GLY A 188 7.10 -20.58 -5.95
N LEU A 189 6.29 -21.61 -6.22
CA LEU A 189 6.59 -22.73 -7.11
C LEU A 189 5.85 -22.64 -8.45
N TYR A 190 5.31 -21.47 -8.78
CA TYR A 190 4.60 -21.26 -10.04
C TYR A 190 5.55 -21.32 -11.25
N SER A 191 5.06 -21.76 -12.41
CA SER A 191 5.88 -21.99 -13.60
C SER A 191 6.65 -20.76 -14.11
N ALA A 192 6.15 -19.55 -13.86
CA ALA A 192 6.87 -18.32 -14.22
C ALA A 192 8.15 -18.12 -13.38
N VAL A 193 8.17 -18.59 -12.13
CA VAL A 193 9.35 -18.52 -11.25
C VAL A 193 10.47 -19.40 -11.82
N ASP A 194 10.15 -20.62 -12.22
CA ASP A 194 11.10 -21.58 -12.81
C ASP A 194 11.72 -21.07 -14.11
N ARG A 195 10.89 -20.54 -15.03
CA ARG A 195 11.36 -19.94 -16.29
C ARG A 195 12.28 -18.74 -16.04
N MET A 196 11.87 -17.85 -15.14
CA MET A 196 12.65 -16.67 -14.79
C MET A 196 13.98 -17.04 -14.12
N THR A 197 13.98 -18.05 -13.26
CA THR A 197 15.18 -18.57 -12.60
C THR A 197 16.15 -19.12 -13.64
N SER A 198 15.68 -19.96 -14.56
CA SER A 198 16.49 -20.53 -15.65
C SER A 198 17.15 -19.46 -16.53
N GLU A 199 16.43 -18.39 -16.88
CA GLU A 199 17.00 -17.29 -17.67
C GLU A 199 18.04 -16.49 -16.87
N LEU A 200 17.78 -16.22 -15.59
CA LEU A 200 18.70 -15.49 -14.73
C LEU A 200 19.97 -16.29 -14.43
N GLU A 201 19.88 -17.61 -14.25
CA GLU A 201 21.04 -18.48 -14.07
C GLU A 201 22.03 -18.39 -15.24
N LEU A 202 21.52 -18.37 -16.48
CA LEU A 202 22.36 -18.21 -17.67
C LEU A 202 23.10 -16.86 -17.68
N HIS A 203 22.49 -15.81 -17.15
CA HIS A 203 23.07 -14.46 -17.11
C HIS A 203 24.13 -14.28 -16.02
N PHE A 204 24.04 -15.01 -14.91
CA PHE A 204 24.95 -14.90 -13.77
C PHE A 204 25.92 -16.08 -13.65
N ALA A 205 25.93 -16.99 -14.63
CA ALA A 205 26.84 -18.12 -14.68
C ALA A 205 28.31 -17.69 -14.51
N GLY A 206 28.99 -18.30 -13.53
CA GLY A 206 30.41 -18.09 -13.27
C GLY A 206 30.78 -16.84 -12.44
N GLN A 207 29.79 -16.07 -11.93
CA GLN A 207 30.06 -14.86 -11.13
C GLN A 207 30.20 -15.13 -9.62
N ALA A 208 29.70 -16.26 -9.11
CA ALA A 208 29.72 -16.59 -7.69
C ALA A 208 29.67 -18.11 -7.46
N GLU A 209 29.72 -18.52 -6.19
CA GLU A 209 29.52 -19.91 -5.77
C GLU A 209 28.12 -20.40 -6.21
N PRO A 210 28.02 -21.58 -6.87
CA PRO A 210 26.80 -21.99 -7.56
C PRO A 210 25.60 -22.25 -6.64
N GLU A 211 25.79 -22.70 -5.41
CA GLU A 211 24.68 -22.96 -4.48
C GLU A 211 24.11 -21.65 -3.92
N ALA A 212 24.99 -20.74 -3.48
CA ALA A 212 24.61 -19.42 -2.99
C ALA A 212 23.92 -18.60 -4.09
N LEU A 213 24.42 -18.66 -5.32
CA LEU A 213 23.83 -17.96 -6.46
C LEU A 213 22.43 -18.47 -6.78
N ARG A 214 22.22 -19.79 -6.80
CA ARG A 214 20.90 -20.40 -7.03
C ARG A 214 19.86 -19.92 -6.02
N GLY A 215 20.22 -19.88 -4.74
CA GLY A 215 19.33 -19.39 -3.69
C GLY A 215 18.93 -17.93 -3.88
N ILE A 216 19.88 -17.06 -4.27
CA ILE A 216 19.62 -15.64 -4.54
C ILE A 216 18.73 -15.47 -5.77
N ILE A 217 19.02 -16.19 -6.86
CA ILE A 217 18.24 -16.10 -8.10
C ILE A 217 16.80 -16.58 -7.87
N LEU A 218 16.62 -17.70 -7.17
CA LEU A 218 15.31 -18.22 -6.83
C LEU A 218 14.51 -17.22 -5.98
N SER A 219 15.14 -16.63 -4.97
CA SER A 219 14.52 -15.58 -4.14
C SER A 219 14.16 -14.34 -4.97
N ALA A 220 15.03 -13.93 -5.91
CA ALA A 220 14.77 -12.83 -6.83
C ALA A 220 13.56 -13.10 -7.75
N ALA A 221 13.46 -14.32 -8.27
CA ALA A 221 12.37 -14.74 -9.14
C ALA A 221 11.04 -14.83 -8.38
N GLN A 222 11.05 -15.35 -7.15
CA GLN A 222 9.89 -15.37 -6.25
C GLN A 222 9.43 -13.95 -5.90
N ARG A 223 10.35 -13.10 -5.45
CA ARG A 223 10.09 -11.67 -5.15
C ARG A 223 9.51 -10.92 -6.36
N SER A 224 10.09 -11.13 -7.54
CA SER A 224 9.63 -10.49 -8.77
C SER A 224 8.22 -10.94 -9.16
N THR A 225 7.92 -12.23 -9.00
CA THR A 225 6.59 -12.78 -9.26
C THR A 225 5.57 -12.22 -8.27
N ALA A 226 5.91 -12.16 -6.99
CA ALA A 226 5.07 -11.57 -5.96
C ALA A 226 4.78 -10.09 -6.21
N TYR A 227 5.78 -9.32 -6.65
CA TYR A 227 5.58 -7.93 -7.03
C TYR A 227 4.64 -7.76 -8.23
N ARG A 228 4.74 -8.62 -9.26
CA ARG A 228 3.83 -8.57 -10.43
C ARG A 228 2.38 -8.82 -10.02
N VAL A 229 2.15 -9.88 -9.24
CA VAL A 229 0.81 -10.23 -8.73
C VAL A 229 0.29 -9.16 -7.76
N GLY A 230 1.15 -8.62 -6.90
CA GLY A 230 0.84 -7.52 -5.99
C GLY A 230 0.45 -6.24 -6.74
N LYS A 231 1.18 -5.89 -7.79
CA LYS A 231 0.90 -4.73 -8.65
C LYS A 231 -0.46 -4.85 -9.35
N ALA A 232 -0.78 -6.03 -9.91
CA ALA A 232 -2.09 -6.29 -10.50
C ALA A 232 -3.22 -6.15 -9.47
N THR A 233 -3.01 -6.66 -8.25
CA THR A 233 -3.96 -6.52 -7.13
C THR A 233 -4.14 -5.05 -6.75
N CYS A 234 -3.06 -4.27 -6.67
CA CYS A 234 -3.11 -2.84 -6.35
C CYS A 234 -3.85 -2.05 -7.43
N TYR A 235 -3.68 -2.39 -8.71
CA TYR A 235 -4.46 -1.81 -9.80
C TYR A 235 -5.94 -2.14 -9.69
N ALA A 236 -6.30 -3.37 -9.34
CA ALA A 236 -7.70 -3.73 -9.12
C ALA A 236 -8.30 -2.96 -7.92
N ILE A 237 -7.54 -2.81 -6.83
CA ILE A 237 -7.94 -2.02 -5.65
C ILE A 237 -8.11 -0.54 -6.02
N SER A 238 -7.20 0.04 -6.80
CA SER A 238 -7.33 1.45 -7.20
C SER A 238 -8.53 1.70 -8.12
N LYS A 239 -8.88 0.75 -8.99
CA LYS A 239 -10.12 0.82 -9.79
C LYS A 239 -11.38 0.73 -8.94
N ARG A 240 -11.34 -0.01 -7.82
CA ARG A 240 -12.43 -0.03 -6.84
C ARG A 240 -12.63 1.34 -6.17
N LEU A 241 -11.55 2.09 -5.92
CA LEU A 241 -11.63 3.43 -5.33
C LEU A 241 -12.22 4.47 -6.29
N ALA A 242 -12.07 4.29 -7.60
CA ALA A 242 -12.62 5.20 -8.61
C ALA A 242 -14.14 5.07 -8.80
N ASP A 243 -14.77 4.02 -8.25
CA ASP A 243 -16.22 3.71 -8.33
C ASP A 243 -16.81 3.61 -9.76
N ASP A 244 -15.95 3.62 -10.79
CA ASP A 244 -16.33 3.53 -12.21
C ASP A 244 -16.58 2.08 -12.68
N TRP A 245 -16.30 1.09 -11.82
CA TRP A 245 -16.30 -0.34 -12.18
C TRP A 245 -17.31 -1.14 -11.35
N PRO A 246 -18.10 -2.04 -11.97
CA PRO A 246 -19.00 -2.89 -11.22
C PRO A 246 -18.23 -3.91 -10.35
N LEU A 247 -18.81 -4.30 -9.22
CA LEU A 247 -18.17 -5.21 -8.26
C LEU A 247 -17.79 -6.57 -8.89
N GLU A 248 -18.59 -7.08 -9.82
CA GLU A 248 -18.32 -8.35 -10.52
C GLU A 248 -17.04 -8.29 -11.36
N ASP A 249 -16.80 -7.16 -12.04
CA ASP A 249 -15.58 -6.98 -12.84
C ASP A 249 -14.35 -6.76 -11.95
N LEU A 250 -14.53 -6.13 -10.79
CA LEU A 250 -13.48 -6.02 -9.77
C LEU A 250 -13.14 -7.38 -9.15
N GLU A 251 -14.14 -8.24 -8.94
CA GLU A 251 -13.94 -9.65 -8.55
C GLU A 251 -13.13 -10.43 -9.56
N ARG A 252 -13.50 -10.30 -10.84
CA ARG A 252 -12.77 -10.92 -11.94
C ARG A 252 -11.35 -10.38 -12.08
N ALA A 253 -11.13 -9.09 -11.84
CA ALA A 253 -9.79 -8.48 -11.87
C ALA A 253 -8.89 -8.98 -10.72
N THR A 254 -9.47 -9.30 -9.56
CA THR A 254 -8.75 -9.93 -8.43
C THR A 254 -8.76 -11.46 -8.47
N SER A 255 -9.26 -12.07 -9.56
CA SER A 255 -9.39 -13.52 -9.63
C SER A 255 -8.04 -14.20 -9.79
N PRO A 256 -7.88 -15.45 -9.31
CA PRO A 256 -6.63 -16.18 -9.43
C PRO A 256 -6.14 -16.34 -10.88
N GLU A 257 -7.07 -16.44 -11.83
CA GLU A 257 -6.75 -16.53 -13.27
C GLU A 257 -6.15 -15.22 -13.78
N SER A 258 -6.74 -14.07 -13.44
CA SER A 258 -6.22 -12.76 -13.82
C SER A 258 -4.84 -12.52 -13.20
N LEU A 259 -4.67 -12.89 -11.93
CA LEU A 259 -3.39 -12.82 -11.23
C LEU A 259 -2.32 -13.72 -11.84
N SER A 260 -2.72 -14.89 -12.36
CA SER A 260 -1.80 -15.80 -13.05
C SER A 260 -1.32 -15.25 -14.39
N LEU A 261 -2.22 -14.62 -15.16
CA LEU A 261 -1.84 -13.92 -16.39
C LEU A 261 -0.85 -12.78 -16.12
N ALA A 262 -1.05 -12.02 -15.02
CA ALA A 262 -0.12 -10.98 -14.61
C ALA A 262 1.24 -11.57 -14.17
N ALA A 263 1.26 -12.76 -13.58
CA ALA A 263 2.48 -13.43 -13.18
C ALA A 263 3.29 -13.96 -14.37
N ASP A 264 2.63 -14.39 -15.45
CA ASP A 264 3.25 -14.97 -16.64
C ASP A 264 4.10 -13.98 -17.44
N ASP A 265 3.83 -12.67 -17.34
CA ASP A 265 4.65 -11.63 -17.99
C ASP A 265 5.94 -11.32 -17.19
N TYR A 266 6.83 -12.33 -17.10
CA TYR A 266 8.07 -12.22 -16.34
C TYR A 266 9.13 -11.36 -17.04
N HIS A 267 9.07 -11.20 -18.37
CA HIS A 267 10.07 -10.47 -19.14
C HIS A 267 10.21 -9.01 -18.70
N GLN A 268 9.11 -8.34 -18.36
CA GLN A 268 9.14 -6.96 -17.87
C GLN A 268 9.96 -6.78 -16.59
N SER A 269 10.01 -7.82 -15.76
CA SER A 269 10.68 -7.77 -14.44
C SER A 269 12.13 -8.27 -14.44
N LEU A 270 12.62 -8.84 -15.54
CA LEU A 270 13.98 -9.39 -15.63
C LEU A 270 15.06 -8.36 -15.31
N ASN A 271 14.93 -7.13 -15.82
CA ASN A 271 15.92 -6.08 -15.57
C ASN A 271 15.94 -5.62 -14.11
N ALA A 272 14.78 -5.56 -13.45
CA ALA A 272 14.70 -5.24 -12.03
C ALA A 272 15.31 -6.38 -11.19
N ALA A 273 15.00 -7.63 -11.53
CA ALA A 273 15.57 -8.80 -10.87
C ALA A 273 17.10 -8.89 -11.01
N ARG A 274 17.64 -8.60 -12.20
CA ARG A 274 19.10 -8.53 -12.42
C ARG A 274 19.76 -7.47 -11.54
N LYS A 275 19.15 -6.29 -11.40
CA LYS A 275 19.66 -5.23 -10.51
C LYS A 275 19.65 -5.68 -9.05
N TRP A 276 18.56 -6.32 -8.62
CA TRP A 276 18.41 -6.83 -7.26
C TRP A 276 19.42 -7.95 -6.94
N ILE A 277 19.63 -8.89 -7.87
CA ILE A 277 20.64 -9.94 -7.73
C ILE A 277 22.03 -9.33 -7.58
N ARG A 278 22.37 -8.31 -8.39
CA ARG A 278 23.66 -7.62 -8.26
C ARG A 278 23.82 -6.93 -6.91
N SER A 279 22.79 -6.26 -6.39
CA SER A 279 22.87 -5.67 -5.06
C SER A 279 23.05 -6.72 -3.97
N GLU A 280 22.34 -7.86 -4.07
CA GLU A 280 22.49 -8.96 -3.12
C GLU A 280 23.87 -9.62 -3.17
N LEU A 281 24.42 -9.83 -4.36
CA LEU A 281 25.78 -10.35 -4.54
C LEU A 281 26.83 -9.40 -3.95
N LYS A 282 26.62 -8.09 -4.06
CA LYS A 282 27.47 -7.08 -3.39
C LYS A 282 27.36 -7.15 -1.87
N VAL A 283 26.14 -7.22 -1.33
CA VAL A 283 25.91 -7.32 0.12
C VAL A 283 26.56 -8.57 0.71
N LYS A 284 26.51 -9.69 -0.01
CA LYS A 284 27.16 -10.95 0.39
C LYS A 284 28.66 -11.00 0.10
N GLY A 285 29.24 -9.92 -0.44
CA GLY A 285 30.69 -9.80 -0.66
C GLY A 285 31.23 -10.64 -1.82
N PHE A 286 30.38 -11.11 -2.74
CA PHE A 286 30.81 -11.86 -3.93
C PHE A 286 31.26 -10.95 -5.07
N LEU A 287 30.91 -9.67 -5.03
CA LEU A 287 31.34 -8.65 -5.98
C LEU A 287 32.12 -7.55 -5.22
N GLU A 288 33.41 -7.42 -5.51
CA GLU A 288 34.20 -6.27 -5.04
C GLU A 288 33.80 -5.01 -5.82
N ASP A 289 33.84 -3.88 -5.13
CA ASP A 289 33.41 -2.58 -5.66
C ASP A 289 34.37 -2.11 -6.77
N GLU A 290 33.87 -1.94 -8.00
CA GLU A 290 34.58 -1.25 -9.10
C GLU A 290 34.70 0.29 -8.86
N THR A 291 34.78 0.75 -7.61
CA THR A 291 34.82 2.18 -7.25
C THR A 291 36.17 2.67 -6.74
N GLU A 292 37.26 1.93 -6.96
CA GLU A 292 38.63 2.42 -6.75
C GLU A 292 39.49 2.40 -8.03
N MET A 293 38.96 2.79 -9.18
CA MET A 293 39.80 3.28 -10.29
C MET A 293 39.01 4.30 -11.13
N LEU A 294 39.05 5.58 -10.73
CA LEU A 294 39.18 6.77 -11.59
C LEU A 294 39.26 8.04 -10.76
#